data_AF-A0A2I2FDX7-F1
#
_entry.id   AF-A0A2I2FDX7-F1
#
_cell.length_a   1.000
_cell.length_b   1.000
_cell.length_c   1.000
_cell.angle_alpha   90.00
_cell.angle_beta   90.00
_cell.angle_gamma   90.00
#
_symmetry.space_group_name_H-M   'P 1'
#
loop_
_entity.id
_entity.type
_entity.pdbx_description
1 polymer ?
#
loop_
_entity_poly.entity_id
_entity_poly.type
_entity_poly.pdbx_seq_one_letter_code
_entity_poly.pdbx_strand_id
1 'polypeptide(L)'
;MTMYSIQGPCHWVGDKSETAPVSSVTEAMTRIDKLYEAGTPFFTKQSIREVSKQLQRSSLCGDKITVKGVDGVGVEFDVLTGETRKGFDSGAFEHEIQDPYIVYCARVHMTQSLLRWHGNLQEATCSLRIAHWMSRRKKDTKEPACHYALRESQVVRESFRTSRESWEASQMCKDLGSTLESIPKTLNIEKVLGFSCGSMSIDRTSSRSEFQHALILTVREWLRVRSRSGRIPCYVQDPVYTGI
;
A
#
# COMPACT_ATOMS: atom_id res chain seq x y z
N MET A 1 -6.21 25.79 -9.24
CA MET A 1 -5.84 25.74 -7.81
C MET A 1 -5.92 24.28 -7.37
N THR A 2 -4.86 23.53 -7.65
CA THR A 2 -4.88 22.06 -7.54
C THR A 2 -4.39 21.69 -6.15
N MET A 3 -5.31 21.25 -5.30
CA MET A 3 -4.99 20.68 -3.99
C MET A 3 -4.17 19.40 -4.19
N TYR A 4 -2.85 19.49 -4.00
CA TYR A 4 -2.04 18.31 -3.72
C TYR A 4 -2.24 17.97 -2.24
N SER A 5 -3.03 16.92 -1.99
CA SER A 5 -3.19 16.39 -0.64
C SER A 5 -1.84 15.80 -0.20
N ILE A 6 -1.14 16.53 0.67
CA ILE A 6 -0.05 16.00 1.47
C ILE A 6 -0.71 15.16 2.57
N GLN A 7 -1.00 13.89 2.28
CA GLN A 7 -1.55 12.92 3.23
C GLN A 7 -0.66 11.68 3.26
N GLY A 8 -0.09 11.40 4.43
CA GLY A 8 0.81 10.27 4.66
C GLY A 8 2.26 10.55 4.23
N PRO A 9 3.23 9.77 4.73
CA PRO A 9 4.65 10.07 4.52
C PRO A 9 4.91 10.09 3.02
N CYS A 10 5.51 11.18 2.57
CA CYS A 10 5.86 11.33 1.17
C CYS A 10 6.70 10.11 0.76
N HIS A 11 6.29 9.41 -0.29
CA HIS A 11 6.98 8.25 -0.85
C HIS A 11 7.68 8.66 -2.15
N TRP A 12 8.98 8.35 -2.24
CA TRP A 12 9.81 8.58 -3.42
C TRP A 12 10.19 7.23 -4.05
N VAL A 13 10.06 7.13 -5.38
CA VAL A 13 10.24 5.89 -6.13
C VAL A 13 11.34 5.99 -7.20
N GLY A 14 11.91 7.17 -7.44
CA GLY A 14 12.90 7.35 -8.51
C GLY A 14 12.89 8.74 -9.12
N ASP A 15 13.96 9.06 -9.85
CA ASP A 15 13.94 10.16 -10.82
C ASP A 15 13.26 9.69 -12.11
N LYS A 16 12.50 10.60 -12.73
CA LYS A 16 11.62 10.31 -13.86
C LYS A 16 12.43 10.25 -15.15
N SER A 17 12.49 9.08 -15.80
CA SER A 17 12.92 9.00 -17.19
C SER A 17 11.80 9.45 -18.16
N GLU A 18 12.19 9.64 -19.43
CA GLU A 18 11.39 10.20 -20.53
C GLU A 18 9.97 9.63 -20.62
N THR A 19 9.04 10.48 -21.10
CA THR A 19 7.64 10.13 -21.25
C THR A 19 7.46 8.99 -22.25
N ALA A 20 6.86 7.87 -21.81
CA ALA A 20 6.61 6.74 -22.69
C ALA A 20 5.56 7.07 -23.77
N PRO A 21 5.66 6.50 -25.00
CA PRO A 21 4.65 6.64 -26.04
C PRO A 21 3.27 6.15 -25.58
N VAL A 22 2.20 6.80 -26.03
CA VAL A 22 0.81 6.44 -25.68
C VAL A 22 0.48 4.98 -26.05
N SER A 23 0.99 4.49 -27.19
CA SER A 23 0.82 3.10 -27.62
C SER A 23 1.36 2.11 -26.59
N SER A 24 2.54 2.37 -26.01
CA SER A 24 3.16 1.53 -24.99
C SER A 24 2.37 1.52 -23.68
N VAL A 25 1.72 2.64 -23.33
CA VAL A 25 0.83 2.73 -22.16
C VAL A 25 -0.41 1.86 -22.36
N THR A 26 -1.05 1.94 -23.53
CA THR A 26 -2.25 1.13 -23.86
C THR A 26 -1.94 -0.37 -23.89
N GLU A 27 -0.78 -0.75 -24.43
CA GLU A 27 -0.32 -2.15 -24.43
C GLU A 27 -0.09 -2.68 -23.01
N ALA A 28 0.55 -1.88 -22.15
CA ALA A 28 0.79 -2.24 -20.76
C ALA A 28 -0.53 -2.41 -19.97
N MET A 29 -1.48 -1.49 -20.14
CA MET A 29 -2.81 -1.59 -19.54
C MET A 29 -3.53 -2.87 -20.00
N THR A 30 -3.53 -3.13 -21.31
CA THR A 30 -4.15 -4.33 -21.90
C THR A 30 -3.53 -5.60 -21.33
N ARG A 31 -2.21 -5.64 -21.11
CA ARG A 31 -1.52 -6.77 -20.50
C ARG A 31 -1.95 -6.99 -19.06
N ILE A 32 -2.01 -5.93 -18.25
CA ILE A 32 -2.45 -6.00 -16.85
C ILE A 32 -3.90 -6.53 -16.78
N ASP A 33 -4.78 -6.01 -17.63
CA ASP A 33 -6.18 -6.45 -17.68
C ASP A 33 -6.28 -7.94 -18.05
N LYS A 34 -5.57 -8.39 -19.08
CA LYS A 34 -5.55 -9.81 -19.46
C LYS A 34 -5.10 -10.72 -18.33
N LEU A 35 -4.05 -10.34 -17.59
CA LEU A 35 -3.56 -11.15 -16.46
C LEU A 35 -4.57 -11.19 -15.32
N TYR A 36 -5.24 -10.08 -15.04
CA TYR A 36 -6.27 -9.99 -14.00
C TYR A 36 -7.49 -10.86 -14.35
N GLU A 37 -8.01 -10.75 -15.57
CA GLU A 37 -9.15 -11.55 -16.04
C GLU A 37 -8.81 -13.05 -16.12
N ALA A 38 -7.55 -13.40 -16.39
CA ALA A 38 -7.06 -14.77 -16.33
C ALA A 38 -6.91 -15.32 -14.90
N GLY A 39 -7.15 -14.50 -13.86
CA GLY A 39 -6.98 -14.90 -12.47
C GLY A 39 -5.50 -15.03 -12.04
N THR A 40 -4.58 -14.38 -12.76
CA THR A 40 -3.15 -14.46 -12.44
C THR A 40 -2.86 -13.69 -11.15
N PRO A 41 -2.23 -14.32 -10.14
CA PRO A 41 -1.95 -13.64 -8.87
C PRO A 41 -0.83 -12.60 -9.03
N PHE A 42 -1.15 -11.32 -8.83
CA PHE A 42 -0.14 -10.25 -8.82
C PHE A 42 0.75 -10.25 -7.58
N PHE A 43 0.29 -10.85 -6.48
CA PHE A 43 0.98 -10.86 -5.20
C PHE A 43 1.28 -12.29 -4.77
N THR A 44 2.36 -12.86 -5.30
CA THR A 44 2.77 -14.21 -4.90
C THR A 44 3.60 -14.16 -3.62
N LYS A 45 3.49 -15.20 -2.78
CA LYS A 45 4.36 -15.33 -1.59
C LYS A 45 5.84 -15.35 -1.97
N GLN A 46 6.16 -15.93 -3.12
CA GLN A 46 7.53 -16.01 -3.61
C GLN A 46 8.07 -14.62 -3.94
N SER A 47 7.36 -13.84 -4.75
CA SER A 47 7.80 -12.48 -5.12
C SER A 47 7.96 -11.57 -3.90
N ILE A 48 7.00 -11.61 -2.95
CA ILE A 48 7.10 -10.83 -1.71
C ILE A 48 8.33 -11.25 -0.89
N ARG A 49 8.60 -12.55 -0.76
CA ARG A 49 9.78 -13.04 -0.02
C ARG A 49 11.09 -12.67 -0.70
N GLU A 50 11.15 -12.73 -2.03
CA GLU A 50 12.34 -12.36 -2.80
C GLU A 50 12.68 -10.88 -2.59
N VAL A 51 11.69 -9.99 -2.69
CA VAL A 51 11.87 -8.56 -2.43
C VAL A 51 12.21 -8.29 -0.95
N SER A 52 11.52 -8.95 -0.02
CA SER A 52 11.79 -8.80 1.42
C SER A 52 13.20 -9.25 1.79
N LYS A 53 13.75 -10.31 1.17
CA LYS A 53 15.14 -10.72 1.38
C LYS A 53 16.14 -9.71 0.84
N GLN A 54 15.83 -9.04 -0.26
CA GLN A 54 16.67 -7.95 -0.79
C GLN A 54 16.67 -6.78 0.20
N LEU A 55 15.51 -6.33 0.66
CA LEU A 55 15.38 -5.28 1.67
C LEU A 55 16.16 -5.58 2.97
N GLN A 56 16.19 -6.84 3.41
CA GLN A 56 16.95 -7.23 4.60
C GLN A 56 18.47 -7.23 4.41
N ARG A 57 18.94 -7.32 3.16
CA ARG A 57 20.37 -7.33 2.82
C ARG A 57 20.88 -5.97 2.40
N SER A 58 20.03 -5.17 1.76
CA SER A 58 20.32 -3.85 1.23
C SER A 58 19.99 -2.80 2.29
N SER A 59 20.98 -2.40 3.08
CA SER A 59 20.83 -1.40 4.14
C SER A 59 21.61 -0.11 3.87
N LEU A 60 22.35 -0.03 2.76
CA LEU A 60 23.20 1.10 2.45
C LEU A 60 22.63 1.92 1.30
N CYS A 61 22.73 3.24 1.44
CA CYS A 61 22.47 4.19 0.37
C CYS A 61 23.27 3.80 -0.89
N GLY A 62 22.61 3.71 -2.03
CA GLY A 62 23.18 3.29 -3.32
C GLY A 62 23.00 1.81 -3.65
N ASP A 63 22.50 0.99 -2.72
CA ASP A 63 22.08 -0.37 -3.04
C ASP A 63 20.88 -0.38 -4.00
N LYS A 64 20.72 -1.46 -4.74
CA LYS A 64 19.59 -1.64 -5.68
C LYS A 64 18.72 -2.80 -5.29
N ILE A 65 17.42 -2.61 -5.40
CA ILE A 65 16.41 -3.65 -5.22
C ILE A 65 15.75 -3.92 -6.56
N THR A 66 15.77 -5.16 -7.00
CA THR A 66 15.12 -5.59 -8.25
C THR A 66 13.75 -6.17 -7.95
N VAL A 67 12.74 -5.62 -8.63
CA VAL A 67 11.36 -6.11 -8.59
C VAL A 67 10.91 -6.48 -9.99
N LYS A 68 10.16 -7.58 -10.14
CA LYS A 68 9.66 -7.99 -11.45
C LYS A 68 8.35 -7.28 -11.79
N GLY A 69 8.29 -6.69 -12.97
CA GLY A 69 7.06 -6.20 -13.59
C GLY A 69 6.09 -7.34 -13.92
N VAL A 70 4.85 -7.02 -14.26
CA VAL A 70 3.86 -8.03 -14.70
C VAL A 70 4.26 -8.77 -15.99
N ASP A 71 5.25 -8.25 -16.72
CA ASP A 71 5.86 -8.87 -17.89
C ASP A 71 7.08 -9.74 -17.56
N GLY A 72 7.42 -9.87 -16.28
CA GLY A 72 8.57 -10.63 -15.80
C GLY A 72 9.91 -9.90 -15.90
N VAL A 73 9.93 -8.69 -16.47
CA VAL A 73 11.15 -7.89 -16.60
C VAL A 73 11.56 -7.34 -15.23
N GLY A 74 12.86 -7.43 -14.90
CA GLY A 74 13.40 -6.86 -13.67
C GLY A 74 13.52 -5.34 -13.75
N VAL A 75 12.98 -4.66 -12.75
CA VAL A 75 13.01 -3.20 -12.57
C VAL A 75 13.80 -2.89 -11.31
N GLU A 76 14.82 -2.06 -11.43
CA GLU A 76 15.67 -1.67 -10.32
C GLU A 76 15.15 -0.42 -9.62
N PHE A 77 15.18 -0.44 -8.29
CA PHE A 77 14.86 0.67 -7.42
C PHE A 77 16.10 0.99 -6.57
N ASP A 78 16.54 2.24 -6.59
CA ASP A 78 17.68 2.67 -5.79
C ASP A 78 17.25 2.87 -4.32
N VAL A 79 18.06 2.38 -3.39
CA VAL A 79 17.92 2.61 -1.95
C VAL A 79 18.58 3.93 -1.61
N LEU A 80 17.79 4.90 -1.15
CA LEU A 80 18.27 6.26 -0.88
C LEU A 80 18.24 6.61 0.62
N THR A 81 18.22 5.61 1.50
CA THR A 81 18.19 5.82 2.95
C THR A 81 19.33 6.73 3.40
N GLY A 82 18.99 7.77 4.16
CA GLY A 82 19.90 8.80 4.65
C GLY A 82 20.04 10.01 3.73
N GLU A 83 19.60 9.95 2.46
CA GLU A 83 19.61 11.13 1.61
C GLU A 83 18.62 12.19 2.09
N THR A 84 18.95 13.45 1.81
CA THR A 84 18.07 14.58 2.11
C THR A 84 17.54 15.21 0.84
N ARG A 85 16.23 15.43 0.78
CA ARG A 85 15.56 16.16 -0.30
C ARG A 85 14.99 17.47 0.23
N LYS A 86 15.09 18.53 -0.58
CA LYS A 86 14.51 19.83 -0.26
C LYS A 86 12.98 19.67 -0.13
N GLY A 87 12.40 20.25 0.92
CA GLY A 87 10.94 20.30 1.03
C GLY A 87 10.30 21.06 -0.13
N PHE A 88 9.09 20.68 -0.50
CA PHE A 88 8.28 21.38 -1.50
C PHE A 88 7.87 22.78 -1.03
N ASP A 89 7.75 22.97 0.29
CA ASP A 89 7.44 24.24 0.92
C ASP A 89 8.71 24.89 1.48
N SER A 90 8.78 26.22 1.36
CA SER A 90 9.77 27.17 1.91
C SER A 90 11.00 26.54 2.56
N GLY A 91 12.19 26.85 2.05
CA GLY A 91 13.48 26.18 2.33
C GLY A 91 13.99 26.09 3.78
N ALA A 92 13.15 26.33 4.78
CA ALA A 92 13.32 26.03 6.20
C ALA A 92 13.21 24.54 6.56
N PHE A 93 12.65 23.70 5.68
CA PHE A 93 12.49 22.26 5.93
C PHE A 93 13.17 21.39 4.87
N GLU A 94 13.67 20.24 5.33
CA GLU A 94 14.15 19.16 4.46
C GLU A 94 13.48 17.84 4.86
N HIS A 95 13.47 16.90 3.93
CA HIS A 95 13.00 15.54 4.15
C HIS A 95 14.19 14.60 4.11
N GLU A 96 14.38 13.83 5.17
CA GLU A 96 15.33 12.74 5.20
C GLU A 96 14.64 11.45 4.78
N ILE A 97 15.20 10.79 3.78
CA ILE A 97 14.76 9.49 3.29
C ILE A 97 15.16 8.44 4.32
N GLN A 98 14.20 7.66 4.78
CA GLN A 98 14.36 6.62 5.81
C GLN A 98 14.42 5.23 5.14
N ASP A 99 14.15 4.17 5.91
CA ASP A 99 14.20 2.80 5.41
C ASP A 99 13.21 2.54 4.26
N PRO A 100 13.62 1.74 3.25
CA PRO A 100 12.74 1.31 2.17
C PRO A 100 11.72 0.28 2.64
N TYR A 101 10.58 0.23 1.96
CA TYR A 101 9.52 -0.74 2.20
C TYR A 101 8.77 -1.11 0.92
N ILE A 102 8.05 -2.23 0.98
CA ILE A 102 7.24 -2.74 -0.15
C ILE A 102 5.91 -2.01 -0.22
N VAL A 103 5.63 -1.42 -1.38
CA VAL A 103 4.31 -0.91 -1.76
C VAL A 103 3.60 -1.93 -2.63
N TYR A 104 2.33 -2.19 -2.32
CA TYR A 104 1.48 -3.09 -3.09
C TYR A 104 0.62 -2.30 -4.08
N CYS A 105 0.84 -2.53 -5.37
CA CYS A 105 0.14 -1.88 -6.47
C CYS A 105 -0.85 -2.86 -7.10
N ALA A 106 -2.12 -2.79 -6.68
CA ALA A 106 -3.21 -3.54 -7.30
C ALA A 106 -3.47 -3.08 -8.75
N ARG A 107 -4.24 -3.85 -9.51
CA ARG A 107 -4.64 -3.54 -10.90
C ARG A 107 -4.95 -2.06 -11.11
N VAL A 108 -5.93 -1.55 -10.36
CA VAL A 108 -6.40 -0.15 -10.49
C VAL A 108 -5.27 0.84 -10.21
N HIS A 109 -4.39 0.54 -9.26
CA HIS A 109 -3.26 1.41 -8.92
C HIS A 109 -2.19 1.40 -10.02
N MET A 110 -1.88 0.23 -10.60
CA MET A 110 -0.99 0.14 -11.77
C MET A 110 -1.59 0.87 -12.98
N THR A 111 -2.87 0.68 -13.28
CA THR A 111 -3.56 1.39 -14.37
C THR A 111 -3.57 2.90 -14.16
N GLN A 112 -3.87 3.37 -12.96
CA GLN A 112 -3.80 4.80 -12.63
C GLN A 112 -2.36 5.33 -12.70
N SER A 113 -1.37 4.51 -12.34
CA SER A 113 0.04 4.87 -12.48
C SER A 113 0.38 5.15 -13.94
N LEU A 114 0.01 4.22 -14.83
CA LEU A 114 0.18 4.32 -16.28
C LEU A 114 -0.50 5.56 -16.88
N LEU A 115 -1.67 5.96 -16.38
CA LEU A 115 -2.42 7.12 -16.87
C LEU A 115 -1.91 8.46 -16.33
N ARG A 116 -1.52 8.53 -15.05
CA ARG A 116 -1.15 9.79 -14.37
C ARG A 116 0.35 10.08 -14.44
N TRP A 117 1.17 9.04 -14.51
CA TRP A 117 2.62 9.12 -14.40
C TRP A 117 3.20 8.61 -15.71
N HIS A 118 3.28 9.50 -16.71
CA HIS A 118 3.91 9.18 -17.99
C HIS A 118 5.43 8.89 -17.89
N GLY A 119 6.03 9.05 -16.70
CA GLY A 119 7.43 8.67 -16.45
C GLY A 119 7.53 7.24 -15.92
N ASN A 120 8.44 6.47 -16.52
CA ASN A 120 8.82 5.10 -16.18
C ASN A 120 7.70 4.02 -16.30
N LEU A 121 7.42 3.63 -17.55
CA LEU A 121 6.49 2.55 -17.90
C LEU A 121 6.76 1.23 -17.17
N GLN A 122 8.04 0.88 -16.97
CA GLN A 122 8.43 -0.38 -16.35
C GLN A 122 8.10 -0.42 -14.86
N GLU A 123 8.31 0.69 -14.15
CA GLU A 123 7.88 0.80 -12.75
C GLU A 123 6.35 0.72 -12.64
N ALA A 124 5.65 1.38 -13.56
CA ALA A 124 4.19 1.45 -13.56
C ALA A 124 3.52 0.07 -13.66
N THR A 125 4.19 -0.90 -14.32
CA THR A 125 3.74 -2.29 -14.48
C THR A 125 4.14 -3.21 -13.32
N CYS A 126 4.86 -2.73 -12.31
CA CYS A 126 5.22 -3.55 -11.16
C CYS A 126 4.08 -3.61 -10.12
N SER A 127 3.66 -4.82 -9.77
CA SER A 127 2.66 -5.05 -8.70
C SER A 127 3.24 -4.85 -7.31
N LEU A 128 4.55 -5.02 -7.14
CA LEU A 128 5.30 -4.62 -5.97
C LEU A 128 6.19 -3.44 -6.35
N ARG A 129 6.35 -2.44 -5.49
CA ARG A 129 7.31 -1.35 -5.69
C ARG A 129 8.09 -1.10 -4.41
N ILE A 130 9.23 -0.44 -4.55
CA ILE A 130 9.98 0.05 -3.40
C ILE A 130 9.70 1.53 -3.23
N ALA A 131 9.28 1.90 -2.04
CA ALA A 131 9.21 3.29 -1.62
C ALA A 131 10.01 3.47 -0.34
N HIS A 132 10.32 4.72 -0.01
CA HIS A 132 10.97 5.06 1.26
C HIS A 132 10.03 5.89 2.11
N TRP A 133 10.09 5.71 3.42
CA TRP A 133 9.51 6.67 4.34
C TRP A 133 10.30 7.98 4.27
N MET A 134 9.64 9.11 4.49
CA MET A 134 10.32 10.41 4.60
C MET A 134 9.98 11.07 5.93
N SER A 135 11.00 11.47 6.66
CA SER A 135 10.89 12.24 7.89
C SER A 135 11.16 13.71 7.58
N ARG A 136 10.17 14.57 7.84
CA ARG A 136 10.36 16.02 7.72
C ARG A 136 11.12 16.54 8.94
N ARG A 137 12.19 17.30 8.72
CA ARG A 137 12.99 17.93 9.77
C ARG A 137 13.31 19.39 9.44
N LYS A 138 13.58 20.20 10.47
CA LYS A 138 14.05 21.58 10.30
C LYS A 138 15.44 21.55 9.69
N LYS A 139 15.69 22.38 8.67
CA LYS A 139 16.96 22.39 7.94
C LYS A 139 18.14 22.77 8.82
N ASP A 140 17.95 23.73 9.73
CA ASP A 140 19.03 24.29 10.54
C ASP A 140 19.32 23.43 11.78
N THR A 141 18.27 23.00 12.50
CA THR A 141 18.44 22.24 13.76
C THR A 141 18.46 20.74 13.57
N LYS A 142 18.05 20.24 12.39
CA LYS A 142 17.84 18.81 12.09
C LYS A 142 16.80 18.11 12.97
N GLU A 143 16.09 18.85 13.82
CA GLU A 143 15.02 18.31 14.66
C GLU A 143 13.80 17.90 13.81
N PRO A 144 13.11 16.81 14.17
CA PRO A 144 11.84 16.43 13.55
C PRO A 144 10.84 17.59 13.54
N ALA A 145 10.25 17.86 12.38
CA ALA A 145 9.29 18.95 12.19
C ALA A 145 7.84 18.49 12.34
N CYS A 146 7.59 17.18 12.23
CA CYS A 146 6.26 16.60 12.32
C CYS A 146 6.23 15.52 13.39
N HIS A 147 5.57 15.81 14.50
CA HIS A 147 5.00 14.78 15.35
C HIS A 147 3.57 14.56 14.87
N TYR A 148 3.30 13.41 14.23
CA TYR A 148 1.91 13.01 14.01
C TYR A 148 1.28 12.81 15.38
N ALA A 149 0.53 13.81 15.86
CA ALA A 149 -0.20 13.65 17.12
C ALA A 149 -1.20 12.52 16.92
N LEU A 150 -0.94 11.40 17.59
CA LEU A 150 -1.81 10.24 17.56
C LEU A 150 -3.17 10.63 18.11
N ARG A 151 -4.23 10.18 17.44
CA ARG A 151 -5.59 10.32 17.99
C ARG A 151 -5.71 9.49 19.27
N GLU A 152 -6.40 10.02 20.25
CA GLU A 152 -6.71 9.30 21.48
C GLU A 152 -7.49 8.01 21.18
N SER A 153 -7.22 6.97 21.96
CA SER A 153 -7.77 5.63 21.67
C SER A 153 -9.30 5.59 21.67
N GLN A 154 -9.96 6.39 22.51
CA GLN A 154 -11.42 6.47 22.56
C GLN A 154 -11.98 7.09 21.27
N VAL A 155 -11.39 8.20 20.82
CA VAL A 155 -11.77 8.88 19.57
C VAL A 155 -11.61 7.94 18.37
N VAL A 156 -10.52 7.16 18.33
CA VAL A 156 -10.29 6.16 17.26
C VAL A 156 -11.37 5.07 17.29
N ARG A 157 -11.72 4.54 18.48
CA ARG A 157 -12.76 3.51 18.61
C ARG A 157 -14.13 4.00 18.15
N GLU A 158 -14.51 5.21 18.54
CA GLU A 158 -15.79 5.80 18.14
C GLU A 158 -15.86 6.03 16.62
N SER A 159 -14.79 6.60 16.04
CA SER A 159 -14.62 6.78 14.60
C SER A 159 -14.73 5.47 13.82
N PHE A 160 -14.07 4.43 14.31
CA PHE A 160 -14.11 3.10 13.71
C PHE A 160 -15.51 2.49 13.78
N ARG A 161 -16.21 2.61 14.91
CA ARG A 161 -17.59 2.12 15.04
C ARG A 161 -18.51 2.76 14.00
N THR A 162 -18.49 4.09 13.88
CA THR A 162 -19.32 4.81 12.88
C THR A 162 -18.95 4.44 11.45
N SER A 163 -17.65 4.32 11.16
CA SER A 163 -17.18 3.91 9.82
C SER A 163 -17.59 2.47 9.50
N ARG A 164 -17.57 1.58 10.50
CA ARG A 164 -17.99 0.18 10.35
C ARG A 164 -19.48 0.07 10.07
N GLU A 165 -20.32 0.79 10.81
CA GLU A 165 -21.77 0.84 10.55
C GLU A 165 -22.06 1.34 9.12
N SER A 166 -21.34 2.39 8.69
CA SER A 166 -21.45 2.93 7.33
C SER A 166 -21.01 1.92 6.27
N TRP A 167 -19.90 1.19 6.52
CA TRP A 167 -19.44 0.12 5.66
C TRP A 167 -20.46 -1.01 5.54
N GLU A 168 -20.98 -1.52 6.66
CA GLU A 168 -21.94 -2.63 6.69
C GLU A 168 -23.26 -2.28 5.97
N ALA A 169 -23.69 -1.00 6.04
CA ALA A 169 -24.85 -0.51 5.30
C ALA A 169 -24.62 -0.33 3.78
N SER A 170 -23.36 -0.25 3.35
CA SER A 170 -23.00 0.11 1.98
C SER A 170 -23.32 -1.00 0.97
N GLN A 171 -23.53 -0.61 -0.29
CA GLN A 171 -23.70 -1.57 -1.39
C GLN A 171 -22.44 -2.42 -1.60
N MET A 172 -21.24 -1.83 -1.43
CA MET A 172 -19.97 -2.56 -1.55
C MET A 172 -19.86 -3.73 -0.56
N CYS A 173 -20.33 -3.57 0.68
CA CYS A 173 -20.34 -4.67 1.65
C CYS A 173 -21.32 -5.78 1.25
N LYS A 174 -22.47 -5.43 0.67
CA LYS A 174 -23.45 -6.40 0.17
C LYS A 174 -22.89 -7.18 -1.03
N ASP A 175 -22.29 -6.49 -1.98
CA ASP A 175 -21.66 -7.09 -3.17
C ASP A 175 -20.52 -8.04 -2.78
N LEU A 176 -19.72 -7.64 -1.77
CA LEU A 176 -18.72 -8.52 -1.18
C LEU A 176 -19.37 -9.78 -0.59
N GLY A 177 -20.47 -9.65 0.16
CA GLY A 177 -21.21 -10.79 0.70
C GLY A 177 -21.60 -11.79 -0.39
N SER A 178 -22.23 -11.31 -1.47
CA SER A 178 -22.61 -12.14 -2.62
C SER A 178 -21.40 -12.79 -3.30
N THR A 179 -20.30 -12.05 -3.43
CA THR A 179 -19.04 -12.58 -3.97
C THR A 179 -18.49 -13.70 -3.10
N LEU A 180 -18.45 -13.49 -1.79
CA LEU A 180 -17.97 -14.50 -0.84
C LEU A 180 -18.86 -15.74 -0.87
N GLU A 181 -20.18 -15.60 -0.94
CA GLU A 181 -21.11 -16.72 -1.03
C GLU A 181 -20.85 -17.64 -2.24
N SER A 182 -20.35 -17.10 -3.34
CA SER A 182 -19.97 -17.88 -4.53
C SER A 182 -18.76 -18.82 -4.29
N ILE A 183 -17.99 -18.59 -3.23
CA ILE A 183 -16.80 -19.38 -2.90
C ILE A 183 -17.22 -20.78 -2.43
N PRO A 184 -16.62 -21.87 -2.98
CA PRO A 184 -16.94 -23.25 -2.59
C PRO A 184 -16.81 -23.51 -1.09
N LYS A 185 -17.79 -24.22 -0.52
CA LYS A 185 -17.80 -24.64 0.91
C LYS A 185 -16.68 -25.62 1.27
N THR A 186 -16.07 -26.25 0.27
CA THR A 186 -14.95 -27.19 0.43
C THR A 186 -13.62 -26.51 0.75
N LEU A 187 -13.49 -25.20 0.53
CA LEU A 187 -12.27 -24.47 0.85
C LEU A 187 -12.15 -24.25 2.36
N ASN A 188 -11.12 -24.88 2.95
CA ASN A 188 -10.79 -24.72 4.36
C ASN A 188 -9.88 -23.50 4.56
N ILE A 189 -10.47 -22.33 4.79
CA ILE A 189 -9.74 -21.10 5.08
C ILE A 189 -9.67 -20.92 6.60
N GLU A 190 -8.46 -21.04 7.14
CA GLU A 190 -8.25 -21.09 8.59
C GLU A 190 -7.90 -19.74 9.22
N LYS A 191 -7.50 -18.74 8.41
CA LYS A 191 -7.08 -17.43 8.92
C LYS A 191 -7.24 -16.32 7.89
N VAL A 192 -7.34 -15.09 8.38
CA VAL A 192 -7.33 -13.86 7.59
C VAL A 192 -6.07 -13.04 7.93
N LEU A 193 -5.39 -12.55 6.91
CA LEU A 193 -4.23 -11.67 7.04
C LEU A 193 -4.49 -10.40 6.22
N GLY A 194 -4.62 -9.27 6.89
CA GLY A 194 -4.63 -7.94 6.28
C GLY A 194 -3.21 -7.40 6.19
N PHE A 195 -2.89 -6.77 5.06
CA PHE A 195 -1.60 -6.11 4.85
C PHE A 195 -1.85 -4.65 4.48
N SER A 196 -1.05 -3.75 5.07
CA SER A 196 -1.02 -2.33 4.69
C SER A 196 -2.39 -1.62 4.80
N CYS A 197 -3.14 -1.92 5.87
CA CYS A 197 -4.49 -1.39 6.09
C CYS A 197 -4.50 0.04 6.67
N GLY A 198 -3.32 0.62 6.87
CA GLY A 198 -3.16 1.95 7.45
C GLY A 198 -3.45 1.98 8.95
N SER A 199 -3.00 3.07 9.57
CA SER A 199 -3.27 3.35 10.97
C SER A 199 -4.45 4.30 11.13
N MET A 200 -5.50 3.81 11.81
CA MET A 200 -6.67 4.62 12.20
C MET A 200 -6.32 5.78 13.17
N SER A 201 -5.17 5.71 13.86
CA SER A 201 -4.73 6.79 14.76
C SER A 201 -4.02 7.93 14.05
N ILE A 202 -3.58 7.72 12.81
CA ILE A 202 -2.86 8.71 11.97
C ILE A 202 -3.75 9.21 10.81
N ASP A 203 -4.63 8.36 10.27
CA ASP A 203 -5.55 8.72 9.19
C ASP A 203 -6.61 9.71 9.72
N ARG A 204 -6.43 11.00 9.39
CA ARG A 204 -7.28 12.09 9.91
C ARG A 204 -8.41 12.50 8.97
N THR A 205 -8.30 12.12 7.71
CA THR A 205 -8.97 12.82 6.60
C THR A 205 -9.68 11.87 5.65
N SER A 206 -9.29 10.60 5.64
CA SER A 206 -10.01 9.57 4.92
C SER A 206 -10.40 8.51 5.93
N SER A 207 -11.67 8.13 6.05
CA SER A 207 -12.05 6.94 6.82
C SER A 207 -11.51 5.65 6.17
N ARG A 208 -10.48 5.74 5.32
CA ARG A 208 -9.94 4.68 4.49
C ARG A 208 -9.41 3.56 5.36
N SER A 209 -8.60 3.89 6.35
CA SER A 209 -8.05 2.90 7.28
C SER A 209 -9.19 2.20 8.02
N GLU A 210 -10.17 2.95 8.56
CA GLU A 210 -11.33 2.34 9.21
C GLU A 210 -12.11 1.38 8.28
N PHE A 211 -12.37 1.78 7.04
CA PHE A 211 -13.08 0.93 6.07
C PHE A 211 -12.28 -0.33 5.69
N GLN A 212 -10.96 -0.23 5.52
CA GLN A 212 -10.11 -1.38 5.24
C GLN A 212 -10.11 -2.40 6.39
N HIS A 213 -10.08 -1.92 7.63
CA HIS A 213 -10.19 -2.78 8.80
C HIS A 213 -11.60 -3.39 8.93
N ALA A 214 -12.66 -2.63 8.63
CA ALA A 214 -14.04 -3.13 8.63
C ALA A 214 -14.24 -4.25 7.59
N LEU A 215 -13.72 -4.06 6.37
CA LEU A 215 -13.70 -5.08 5.30
C LEU A 215 -13.10 -6.41 5.79
N ILE A 216 -11.93 -6.36 6.43
CA ILE A 216 -11.24 -7.55 6.94
C ILE A 216 -12.08 -8.28 7.99
N LEU A 217 -12.74 -7.52 8.88
CA LEU A 217 -13.65 -8.10 9.88
C LEU A 217 -14.88 -8.75 9.22
N THR A 218 -15.43 -8.16 8.15
CA THR A 218 -16.52 -8.77 7.38
C THR A 218 -16.11 -10.13 6.81
N VAL A 219 -14.93 -10.22 6.19
CA VAL A 219 -14.41 -11.50 5.66
C VAL A 219 -14.20 -12.51 6.77
N ARG A 220 -13.61 -12.10 7.90
CA ARG A 220 -13.41 -12.97 9.07
C ARG A 220 -14.74 -13.50 9.60
N GLU A 221 -15.75 -12.65 9.73
CA GLU A 221 -17.05 -13.05 10.26
C GLU A 221 -17.78 -14.01 9.32
N TRP A 222 -17.73 -13.74 8.02
CA TRP A 222 -18.26 -14.65 7.01
C TRP A 222 -17.58 -16.04 7.07
N LEU A 223 -16.25 -16.08 7.23
CA LEU A 223 -15.51 -17.34 7.42
C LEU A 223 -15.87 -18.03 8.73
N ARG A 224 -16.11 -17.26 9.81
CA ARG A 224 -16.46 -17.80 11.13
C ARG A 224 -17.75 -18.59 11.09
N VAL A 225 -18.77 -18.09 10.39
CA VAL A 225 -20.07 -18.78 10.20
C VAL A 225 -19.92 -20.09 9.43
N ARG A 226 -18.94 -20.18 8.53
CA ARG A 226 -18.67 -21.38 7.71
C ARG A 226 -17.72 -22.37 8.38
N SER A 227 -16.92 -21.93 9.35
CA SER A 227 -15.91 -22.75 9.99
C SER A 227 -16.50 -23.65 11.07
N ARG A 228 -16.10 -24.93 11.07
CA ARG A 228 -16.46 -25.90 12.12
C ARG A 228 -15.87 -25.55 13.48
N SER A 229 -14.74 -24.83 13.52
CA SER A 229 -14.04 -24.49 14.77
C SER A 229 -14.59 -23.23 15.45
N GLY A 230 -15.43 -22.44 14.77
CA GLY A 230 -15.97 -21.18 15.28
C GLY A 230 -14.94 -20.07 15.53
N ARG A 231 -13.64 -20.33 15.32
CA ARG A 231 -12.55 -19.37 15.54
C ARG A 231 -11.70 -19.24 14.28
N ILE A 232 -11.78 -18.05 13.66
CA ILE A 232 -10.90 -17.63 12.57
C ILE A 232 -9.99 -16.52 13.10
N PRO A 233 -8.70 -16.82 13.33
CA PRO A 233 -7.69 -15.80 13.60
C PRO A 233 -7.63 -14.77 12.48
N CYS A 234 -7.49 -13.52 12.88
CA CYS A 234 -7.45 -12.38 11.97
C CYS A 234 -6.34 -11.45 12.44
N TYR A 235 -5.35 -11.24 11.58
CA TYR A 235 -4.20 -10.40 11.87
C TYR A 235 -4.11 -9.28 10.84
N VAL A 236 -3.63 -8.12 11.28
CA VAL A 236 -3.30 -7.01 10.38
C VAL A 236 -1.83 -6.70 10.58
N GLN A 237 -1.09 -6.69 9.47
CA GLN A 237 0.31 -6.27 9.43
C GLN A 237 0.39 -4.91 8.74
N ASP A 238 0.76 -3.90 9.51
CA ASP A 238 1.02 -2.55 9.03
C ASP A 238 2.32 -2.05 9.65
N PRO A 239 3.22 -1.41 8.89
CA PRO A 239 4.47 -0.86 9.43
C PRO A 239 4.27 0.12 10.60
N VAL A 240 3.09 0.76 10.70
CA VAL A 240 2.77 1.66 11.81
C VAL A 240 2.47 0.91 13.11
N TYR A 241 2.13 -0.38 13.05
CA TYR A 241 1.89 -1.20 14.24
C TYR A 241 3.22 -1.79 14.74
N THR A 242 4.01 -0.97 15.43
CA THR A 242 5.33 -1.34 15.99
C THR A 242 5.25 -1.99 17.37
N GLY A 243 4.05 -2.41 17.80
CA GLY A 243 3.80 -2.96 19.14
C GLY A 243 3.22 -4.36 19.08
N ILE A 244 4.07 -5.36 18.90
CA ILE A 244 4.01 -6.66 19.59
C ILE A 244 5.43 -7.05 19.98
#